data_AF-A0A8J2LAR3-F1
#
_entry.id   AF-A0A8J2LAR3-F1
#
_cell.length_a   1.000
_cell.length_b   1.000
_cell.length_c   1.000
_cell.angle_alpha   90.00
_cell.angle_beta   90.00
_cell.angle_gamma   90.00
#
_symmetry.space_group_name_H-M   'P 1'
#
loop_
_entity.id
_entity.type
_entity.pdbx_description
1 polymer ?
#
loop_
_entity_poly.entity_id
_entity_poly.type
_entity_poly.pdbx_seq_one_letter_code
_entity_poly.pdbx_strand_id
1 'polypeptide(L)'
;MKNLDCSCGCDKLLDECEQEFVFQTFYAKQSHTLQNEYLRGCIDISENLTLANGTTRRTFIYKLHFETKTIAVCQKFFLAVHGIERSRLRRKVLKREVDIQDRRGKHPNHNRVTSDKTKDLMRIFLSALPARESHYSRNKNPDRKF
;
A
#
# COMPACT_ATOMS: atom_id res chain seq x y z
N MET A 1 1.82 19.42 -6.08
CA MET A 1 0.85 18.30 -6.08
C MET A 1 0.26 18.11 -7.46
N LYS A 2 -0.24 16.91 -7.83
CA LYS A 2 -0.84 16.69 -9.16
C LYS A 2 -2.02 17.65 -9.33
N ASN A 3 -2.01 18.39 -10.44
CA ASN A 3 -3.10 19.28 -10.85
C ASN A 3 -4.39 18.45 -10.89
N LEU A 4 -5.30 18.69 -9.95
CA LEU A 4 -6.44 17.80 -9.74
C LEU A 4 -7.70 18.41 -10.31
N ASP A 5 -8.07 17.93 -11.49
CA ASP A 5 -9.30 18.32 -12.15
C ASP A 5 -10.51 17.56 -11.53
N CYS A 6 -10.97 18.05 -10.37
CA CYS A 6 -12.23 17.64 -9.75
C CYS A 6 -13.31 18.64 -10.12
N SER A 7 -14.30 18.21 -10.90
CA SER A 7 -15.49 18.99 -11.29
C SER A 7 -16.40 19.41 -10.11
N CYS A 8 -16.03 19.00 -8.91
CA CYS A 8 -16.78 19.11 -7.66
C CYS A 8 -16.35 20.33 -6.82
N GLY A 9 -15.30 21.05 -7.23
CA GLY A 9 -14.82 22.23 -6.52
C GLY A 9 -14.19 21.95 -5.15
N CYS A 10 -13.76 20.71 -4.89
CA CYS A 10 -13.17 20.33 -3.60
C CYS A 10 -11.83 21.03 -3.33
N ASP A 11 -11.13 21.46 -4.38
CA ASP A 11 -9.90 22.25 -4.36
C ASP A 11 -10.07 23.60 -3.66
N LYS A 12 -11.28 24.16 -3.64
CA LYS A 12 -11.57 25.43 -2.96
C LYS A 12 -11.90 25.27 -1.47
N LEU A 13 -12.07 24.03 -1.01
CA LEU A 13 -12.47 23.74 0.37
C LEU A 13 -11.27 23.63 1.31
N LEU A 14 -10.08 23.32 0.80
CA LEU A 14 -8.83 23.28 1.55
C LEU A 14 -7.73 23.98 0.78
N ASP A 15 -6.97 24.85 1.45
CA ASP A 15 -5.77 25.45 0.86
C ASP A 15 -4.61 24.45 0.74
N GLU A 16 -3.51 24.86 0.09
CA GLU A 16 -2.35 23.99 -0.12
C GLU A 16 -1.66 23.59 1.20
N CYS A 17 -1.64 24.49 2.20
CA CYS A 17 -1.04 24.21 3.51
C CYS A 17 -1.87 23.19 4.29
N GLU A 18 -3.20 23.32 4.29
CA GLU A 18 -4.14 22.38 4.89
C GLU A 18 -4.04 21.01 4.21
N GLN A 19 -3.94 20.97 2.89
CA GLN A 19 -3.75 19.71 2.16
C GLN A 19 -2.41 19.03 2.49
N GLU A 20 -1.32 19.80 2.55
CA GLU A 20 0.01 19.29 2.94
C GLU A 20 0.00 18.76 4.38
N PHE A 21 -0.69 19.44 5.31
CA PHE A 21 -0.85 18.95 6.68
C PHE A 21 -1.56 17.59 6.74
N VAL A 22 -2.64 17.42 5.98
CA VAL A 22 -3.36 16.14 5.91
C VAL A 22 -2.46 15.05 5.33
N PHE A 23 -1.71 15.37 4.28
CA PHE A 23 -0.73 14.46 3.69
C PHE A 23 0.32 14.04 4.72
N GLN A 24 0.94 14.98 5.41
CA GLN A 24 1.96 14.70 6.44
C GLN A 24 1.39 13.90 7.60
N THR A 25 0.19 14.24 8.09
CA THR A 25 -0.50 13.49 9.15
C THR A 25 -0.72 12.02 8.77
N PHE A 26 -1.05 11.76 7.50
CA PHE A 26 -1.20 10.42 6.97
C PHE A 26 0.14 9.68 6.86
N TYR A 27 1.18 10.31 6.31
CA TYR A 27 2.50 9.68 6.14
C TYR A 27 3.31 9.57 7.43
N ALA A 28 2.99 10.35 8.45
CA ALA A 28 3.51 10.19 9.81
C ALA A 28 3.09 8.85 10.46
N LYS A 29 2.05 8.19 9.93
CA LYS A 29 1.66 6.85 10.39
C LYS A 29 2.72 5.83 9.93
N GLN A 30 3.46 5.29 10.89
CA GLN A 30 4.64 4.44 10.69
C GLN A 30 4.39 3.11 9.95
N SER A 31 3.14 2.66 9.83
CA SER A 31 2.82 1.37 9.19
C SER A 31 1.64 1.47 8.22
N HIS A 32 1.64 0.60 7.22
CA HIS A 32 0.51 0.49 6.28
C HIS A 32 -0.80 0.10 6.97
N THR A 33 -0.74 -0.67 8.06
CA THR A 33 -1.92 -1.00 8.87
C THR A 33 -2.53 0.26 9.47
N LEU A 34 -1.72 1.08 10.16
CA LEU A 34 -2.17 2.33 10.78
C LEU A 34 -2.66 3.34 9.74
N GLN A 35 -2.00 3.43 8.59
CA GLN A 35 -2.47 4.24 7.46
C GLN A 35 -3.85 3.80 6.99
N ASN A 36 -4.08 2.49 6.82
CA ASN A 36 -5.37 1.98 6.35
C ASN A 36 -6.47 2.18 7.39
N GLU A 37 -6.15 2.05 8.68
CA GLU A 37 -7.06 2.33 9.80
C GLU A 37 -7.46 3.80 9.83
N TYR A 38 -6.49 4.71 9.68
CA TYR A 38 -6.75 6.15 9.53
C TYR A 38 -7.69 6.43 8.34
N LEU A 39 -7.42 5.85 7.17
CA LEU A 39 -8.28 6.03 5.99
C LEU A 39 -9.70 5.47 6.21
N ARG A 40 -9.86 4.40 7.00
CA ARG A 40 -11.19 3.89 7.37
C ARG A 40 -11.95 4.88 8.24
N GLY A 41 -11.28 5.50 9.22
CA GLY A 41 -11.89 6.54 10.06
C GLY A 41 -12.33 7.78 9.28
N CYS A 42 -11.68 8.05 8.14
CA CYS A 42 -12.04 9.15 7.25
C CYS A 42 -13.19 8.83 6.27
N ILE A 43 -13.78 7.62 6.32
CA ILE A 43 -14.79 7.18 5.35
C ILE A 43 -16.02 6.66 6.08
N ASP A 44 -17.15 7.30 5.84
CA ASP A 44 -18.44 6.80 6.29
C ASP A 44 -19.15 6.06 5.16
N ILE A 45 -19.91 5.03 5.54
CA ILE A 45 -20.82 4.32 4.65
C ILE A 45 -22.19 4.95 4.84
N SER A 46 -22.76 5.54 3.79
CA SER A 46 -24.15 5.98 3.85
C SER A 46 -25.09 4.79 3.91
N GLU A 47 -26.35 5.02 4.26
CA GLU A 47 -27.38 3.98 4.26
C GLU A 47 -27.39 3.19 2.94
N ASN A 48 -27.58 1.88 3.08
CA ASN A 48 -27.61 0.95 1.95
C ASN A 48 -28.91 1.18 1.18
N LEU A 49 -28.82 1.63 -0.07
CA LEU A 49 -29.97 1.62 -0.97
C LEU A 49 -30.08 0.22 -1.58
N THR A 50 -31.14 -0.50 -1.20
CA THR A 50 -31.55 -1.72 -1.89
C THR A 50 -32.25 -1.30 -3.17
N LEU A 51 -31.63 -1.58 -4.31
CA LEU A 51 -32.24 -1.36 -5.61
C LEU A 51 -33.36 -2.39 -5.83
N ALA A 52 -34.33 -2.06 -6.70
CA ALA A 52 -35.47 -2.93 -7.02
C ALA A 52 -35.07 -4.34 -7.52
N ASN A 53 -33.84 -4.49 -8.03
CA ASN A 53 -33.28 -5.76 -8.49
C ASN A 53 -32.58 -6.57 -7.37
N GLY A 54 -32.74 -6.20 -6.10
CA GLY A 54 -32.10 -6.83 -4.95
C GLY A 54 -30.61 -6.49 -4.78
N THR A 55 -30.02 -5.66 -5.65
CA THR A 55 -28.61 -5.25 -5.52
C THR A 55 -28.49 -4.17 -4.45
N THR A 56 -27.62 -4.38 -3.46
CA THR A 56 -27.30 -3.36 -2.46
C THR A 56 -26.22 -2.42 -3.00
N ARG A 57 -26.55 -1.14 -3.19
CA ARG A 57 -25.57 -0.11 -3.54
C ARG A 57 -25.11 0.61 -2.28
N ARG A 58 -23.80 0.60 -2.05
CA ARG A 58 -23.16 1.40 -0.99
C ARG A 58 -22.66 2.72 -1.56
N THR A 59 -23.01 3.80 -0.90
CA THR A 59 -22.40 5.11 -1.15
C THR A 59 -21.45 5.41 0.01
N PHE A 60 -20.34 6.08 -0.31
CA PHE A 60 -19.29 6.39 0.66
C PHE A 60 -19.13 7.90 0.73
N ILE A 61 -19.02 8.42 1.95
CA ILE A 61 -18.72 9.81 2.24
C ILE A 61 -17.24 9.87 2.64
N TYR A 62 -16.44 10.61 1.89
CA TYR A 62 -15.01 10.77 2.16
C TYR A 62 -14.80 12.07 2.90
N LYS A 63 -14.06 12.02 4.01
CA LYS A 63 -13.80 13.18 4.88
C LYS A 63 -12.31 13.45 4.97
N LEU A 64 -11.95 14.73 5.09
CA LEU A 64 -10.62 15.18 5.49
C LEU A 64 -10.72 15.86 6.84
N HIS A 65 -9.77 15.59 7.72
CA HIS A 65 -9.69 16.18 9.05
C HIS A 65 -8.49 17.11 9.11
N PHE A 66 -8.73 18.36 9.45
CA PHE A 66 -7.70 19.37 9.68
C PHE A 66 -8.05 20.12 10.96
N GLU A 67 -7.20 20.03 11.98
CA GLU A 67 -7.45 20.59 13.31
C GLU A 67 -8.86 20.23 13.85
N THR A 68 -9.74 21.22 13.95
CA THR A 68 -11.14 21.07 14.42
C THR A 68 -12.15 20.95 13.27
N LYS A 69 -11.71 21.10 12.02
CA LYS A 69 -12.56 21.05 10.83
C LYS A 69 -12.61 19.63 10.26
N THR A 70 -13.81 19.23 9.86
CA THR A 70 -14.03 18.01 9.08
C THR A 70 -14.79 18.37 7.82
N ILE A 71 -14.21 18.05 6.66
CA ILE A 71 -14.74 18.48 5.36
C ILE A 71 -15.03 17.25 4.51
N ALA A 72 -16.25 17.16 3.98
CA ALA A 72 -16.62 16.12 3.03
C ALA A 72 -16.12 16.48 1.63
N VAL A 73 -15.44 15.53 0.97
CA VAL A 73 -14.84 15.71 -0.35
C VAL A 73 -15.20 14.55 -1.27
N CYS A 74 -14.99 14.72 -2.57
CA CYS A 74 -15.14 13.62 -3.50
C CYS A 74 -14.00 12.58 -3.36
N GLN A 75 -14.23 11.36 -3.85
CA GLN A 75 -13.21 10.32 -3.87
C GLN A 75 -11.92 10.75 -4.58
N LYS A 76 -12.01 11.48 -5.70
CA LYS A 76 -10.84 11.88 -6.49
C LYS A 76 -9.91 12.79 -5.67
N PHE A 77 -10.49 13.80 -5.01
CA PHE A 77 -9.76 14.75 -4.17
C PHE A 77 -9.17 14.06 -2.94
N PHE A 78 -9.95 13.20 -2.28
CA PHE A 78 -9.46 12.39 -1.17
C PHE A 78 -8.22 11.55 -1.55
N LEU A 79 -8.27 10.87 -2.70
CA LEU A 79 -7.14 10.06 -3.20
C LEU A 79 -5.91 10.91 -3.51
N ALA A 80 -6.12 12.10 -4.07
CA ALA A 80 -5.06 13.02 -4.46
C ALA A 80 -4.32 13.60 -3.25
N VAL A 81 -5.06 14.10 -2.26
CA VAL A 81 -4.50 14.66 -1.02
C VAL A 81 -3.69 13.61 -0.26
N HIS A 82 -4.12 12.34 -0.25
CA HIS A 82 -3.36 11.27 0.41
C HIS A 82 -2.27 10.64 -0.48
N GLY A 83 -2.20 11.01 -1.76
CA GLY A 83 -1.26 10.42 -2.73
C GLY A 83 -1.45 8.91 -2.92
N ILE A 84 -2.68 8.40 -2.85
CA ILE A 84 -2.98 6.97 -2.96
C ILE A 84 -3.83 6.65 -4.18
N GLU A 85 -3.75 5.42 -4.66
CA GLU A 85 -4.61 4.95 -5.73
C GLU A 85 -5.95 4.41 -5.24
N ARG A 86 -6.96 4.49 -6.13
CA ARG A 86 -8.27 3.86 -5.93
C ARG A 86 -8.18 2.36 -5.62
N SER A 87 -7.15 1.69 -6.15
CA SER A 87 -6.90 0.27 -5.95
C SER A 87 -6.64 -0.07 -4.47
N ARG A 88 -6.04 0.84 -3.70
CA ARG A 88 -5.78 0.71 -2.26
C ARG A 88 -7.08 0.79 -1.46
N LEU A 89 -7.93 1.78 -1.77
CA LEU A 89 -9.26 1.94 -1.14
C LEU A 89 -10.09 0.66 -1.29
N ARG A 90 -10.26 0.17 -2.51
CA ARG A 90 -11.11 -1.01 -2.80
C ARG A 90 -10.61 -2.28 -2.12
N ARG A 91 -9.30 -2.52 -2.12
CA ARG A 91 -8.71 -3.79 -1.68
C ARG A 91 -8.48 -3.87 -0.17
N LYS A 92 -8.21 -2.74 0.49
CA LYS A 92 -7.74 -2.73 1.89
C LYS A 92 -8.64 -1.92 2.82
N VAL A 93 -9.14 -0.78 2.36
CA VAL A 93 -9.90 0.14 3.21
C VAL A 93 -11.38 -0.25 3.28
N LEU A 94 -12.03 -0.46 2.13
CA LEU A 94 -13.48 -0.71 2.03
C LEU A 94 -13.90 -2.18 2.20
N LYS A 95 -12.95 -3.11 2.33
CA LYS A 95 -13.27 -4.52 2.61
C LYS A 95 -13.82 -4.65 4.04
N ARG A 96 -14.91 -5.41 4.20
CA ARG A 96 -15.49 -5.77 5.50
C ARG A 96 -14.57 -6.65 6.35
N GLU A 97 -13.69 -7.42 5.70
CA GLU A 97 -12.76 -8.30 6.41
C GLU A 97 -11.77 -7.48 7.25
N VAL A 98 -11.65 -7.89 8.52
CA VAL A 98 -10.91 -7.20 9.59
C VAL A 98 -9.40 -7.26 9.38
N ASP A 99 -8.90 -8.07 8.45
CA ASP A 99 -7.46 -8.20 8.26
C ASP A 99 -6.85 -7.05 7.45
N ILE A 100 -6.69 -5.93 8.13
CA ILE A 100 -5.96 -4.75 7.69
C ILE A 100 -4.44 -5.01 7.72
N GLN A 101 -3.99 -6.10 8.34
CA GLN A 101 -2.58 -6.31 8.63
C GLN A 101 -1.77 -6.45 7.35
N ASP A 102 -0.63 -5.75 7.36
CA ASP A 102 0.39 -5.98 6.35
C ASP A 102 1.04 -7.36 6.57
N ARG A 103 0.81 -8.25 5.61
CA ARG A 103 1.37 -9.61 5.55
C ARG A 103 2.55 -9.73 4.58
N ARG A 104 3.02 -8.63 3.98
CA ARG A 104 4.22 -8.67 3.12
C ARG A 104 5.41 -9.21 3.93
N GLY A 105 6.18 -10.11 3.33
CA GLY A 105 7.30 -10.79 3.98
C GLY A 105 6.92 -11.78 5.10
N LYS A 106 5.65 -11.82 5.54
CA LYS A 106 5.17 -12.71 6.62
C LYS A 106 4.60 -14.04 6.11
N HIS A 107 4.54 -14.23 4.81
CA HIS A 107 4.27 -15.56 4.24
C HIS A 107 5.37 -16.55 4.68
N PRO A 108 5.01 -17.79 5.03
CA PRO A 108 6.01 -18.83 5.22
C PRO A 108 6.81 -18.97 3.93
N ASN A 109 8.14 -19.03 4.04
CA ASN A 109 9.01 -19.25 2.88
C ASN A 109 8.81 -20.70 2.40
N HIS A 110 7.86 -20.88 1.49
CA HIS A 110 7.52 -22.18 0.90
C HIS A 110 8.74 -22.84 0.20
N ASN A 111 9.71 -22.03 -0.24
CA ASN A 111 10.91 -22.50 -0.93
C ASN A 111 12.10 -22.75 0.01
N ARG A 112 11.94 -22.55 1.32
CA ARG A 112 13.00 -22.86 2.29
C ARG A 112 13.11 -24.37 2.41
N VAL A 113 14.20 -24.93 1.88
CA VAL A 113 14.57 -26.34 2.13
C VAL A 113 14.83 -26.52 3.63
N THR A 114 13.91 -27.18 4.33
CA THR A 114 13.95 -27.34 5.78
C THR A 114 14.72 -28.58 6.22
N SER A 115 14.64 -29.68 5.45
CA SER A 115 15.33 -30.93 5.78
C SER A 115 16.84 -30.85 5.52
N ASP A 116 17.63 -31.27 6.51
CA ASP A 116 19.09 -31.29 6.39
C ASP A 116 19.55 -32.29 5.33
N LYS A 117 18.86 -33.42 5.19
CA LYS A 117 19.09 -34.40 4.12
C LYS A 117 19.01 -33.78 2.71
N THR A 118 18.03 -32.91 2.46
CA THR A 118 17.91 -32.26 1.15
C THR A 118 18.99 -31.21 0.95
N LYS A 119 19.39 -30.48 2.01
CA LYS A 119 20.53 -29.55 1.94
C LYS A 119 21.83 -30.30 1.61
N ASP A 120 22.05 -31.47 2.19
CA ASP A 120 23.24 -32.28 1.93
C ASP A 120 23.28 -32.81 0.51
N LEU A 121 22.15 -33.31 -0.01
CA LEU A 121 22.04 -33.72 -1.42
C LEU A 121 22.29 -32.54 -2.38
N MET A 122 21.79 -31.34 -2.05
CA MET A 122 22.07 -30.13 -2.83
C MET A 122 23.56 -29.76 -2.80
N ARG A 123 24.22 -29.84 -1.65
CA ARG A 123 25.67 -29.58 -1.54
C ARG A 123 26.47 -30.56 -2.38
N ILE A 124 26.16 -31.84 -2.29
CA ILE A 124 26.80 -32.91 -3.07
C ILE A 124 26.62 -32.63 -4.57
N PHE A 125 25.39 -32.33 -5.00
CA PHE A 125 25.10 -32.00 -6.39
C PHE A 125 25.88 -30.76 -6.87
N LEU A 126 25.86 -29.67 -6.10
CA LEU A 126 26.60 -28.45 -6.43
C LEU A 126 28.11 -28.68 -6.49
N SER A 127 28.67 -29.51 -5.62
CA SER A 127 30.10 -29.87 -5.66
C SER A 127 30.48 -30.75 -6.85
N ALA A 128 29.53 -31.49 -7.41
CA ALA A 128 29.76 -32.33 -8.58
C ALA A 128 29.71 -31.53 -9.89
N LEU A 129 29.15 -30.31 -9.87
CA LEU A 129 29.18 -29.43 -11.03
C LEU A 129 30.61 -28.89 -11.23
N PRO A 130 31.12 -28.83 -12.48
CA PRO A 130 32.43 -28.28 -12.74
C PRO A 130 32.47 -26.81 -12.33
N ALA A 131 33.34 -26.48 -11.39
CA ALA A 131 33.58 -25.09 -11.01
C ALA A 131 34.25 -24.38 -12.20
N ARG A 132 33.59 -23.35 -12.72
CA ARG A 132 34.16 -22.50 -13.77
C ARG A 132 34.66 -21.22 -13.13
N GLU A 133 35.94 -20.90 -13.33
CA GLU A 133 36.42 -19.55 -13.01
C GLU A 133 35.68 -18.54 -13.87
N SER A 134 34.98 -17.61 -13.24
CA SER A 134 34.46 -16.46 -13.97
C SER A 134 35.64 -15.63 -14.49
N HIS A 135 35.55 -15.18 -15.73
CA HIS A 135 36.51 -14.25 -16.32
C HIS A 135 36.68 -12.96 -15.48
N TYR A 136 35.66 -12.62 -14.68
CA TYR A 136 35.64 -11.48 -13.77
C TYR A 136 36.01 -11.83 -12.31
N SER A 137 36.65 -12.98 -12.07
CA SER A 137 37.15 -13.34 -10.75
C SER A 137 38.12 -12.26 -10.24
N ARG A 138 38.00 -11.85 -8.97
CA ARG A 138 38.76 -10.73 -8.38
C ARG A 138 40.28 -10.87 -8.55
N ASN A 139 40.79 -12.11 -8.56
CA ASN A 139 42.21 -12.39 -8.81
C ASN A 139 42.69 -11.97 -10.21
N LYS A 140 41.79 -11.86 -11.19
CA LYS A 140 42.09 -11.44 -12.58
C LYS A 140 41.74 -9.98 -12.86
N ASN A 141 41.22 -9.23 -11.88
CA ASN A 141 40.91 -7.80 -12.04
C ASN A 141 41.14 -7.04 -10.72
N PRO A 142 42.41 -6.90 -10.28
CA PRO A 142 42.76 -6.35 -8.97
C PRO A 142 42.38 -4.87 -8.81
N ASP A 143 42.24 -4.13 -9.92
CA ASP A 143 41.92 -2.71 -9.92
C ASP A 143 40.41 -2.41 -10.00
N ARG A 144 39.57 -3.45 -10.10
CA ARG A 144 38.11 -3.28 -10.11
C ARG A 144 37.62 -2.90 -8.71
N LYS A 145 37.52 -1.60 -8.44
CA LYS A 145 36.72 -1.08 -7.33
C LYS A 145 35.25 -1.43 -7.61
N PHE A 146 34.57 -1.99 -6.61
CA PHE A 146 33.20 -2.56 -6.58
C PHE A 146 33.09 -4.05 -6.92
#